data_AF-A0A318XRL6-F1
#
_entry.id   AF-A0A318XRL6-F1
#
_cell.length_a   1.000
_cell.length_b   1.000
_cell.length_c   1.000
_cell.angle_alpha   90.00
_cell.angle_beta   90.00
_cell.angle_gamma   90.00
#
_symmetry.space_group_name_H-M   'P 1'
#
loop_
_entity.id
_entity.type
_entity.pdbx_description
1 polymer ?
#
loop_
_entity_poly.entity_id
_entity_poly.type
_entity_poly.pdbx_seq_one_letter_code
_entity_poly.pdbx_strand_id
1 'polypeptide(L)'
;MKKTGFLLLCVLTIAVMFSLTAHADMGPKPSVVIDFNGLDGKTYYATLLASEKTTGPYTALNANKGNAHYVEGDEDYEIFLKFAEYHDAEGYSFLQFFKDCTKTHQFSWTYYPPQVFKILLYFPKTDHFIVSDDRYERYAFDSYFTVQISDTSLSAAKSYDYTNETLSLIVRILLTIAVELAIALLFGFQERKQFRFIILVNVITQIALNLALNIINYCAGELAFVVSYVLLEVGVFIAEAILYTWYLKKRNSKEIPGWKPGVYALVANAASFALGLGLVYWIPGIF
;
A
#
# COMPACT_ATOMS: atom_id res chain seq x y z
N MET A 1 -36.02 -17.74 -2.11
CA MET A 1 -36.30 -16.65 -1.15
C MET A 1 -35.36 -16.65 0.07
N LYS A 2 -35.07 -17.79 0.73
CA LYS A 2 -34.12 -17.80 1.88
C LYS A 2 -32.63 -17.56 1.53
N LYS A 3 -32.18 -17.96 0.32
CA LYS A 3 -30.77 -17.84 -0.11
C LYS A 3 -30.36 -16.41 -0.48
N THR A 4 -31.26 -15.65 -1.10
CA THR A 4 -31.04 -14.22 -1.41
C THR A 4 -31.05 -13.36 -0.15
N GLY A 5 -31.90 -13.68 0.84
CA GLY A 5 -31.90 -12.99 2.14
C GLY A 5 -30.62 -13.23 2.94
N PHE A 6 -30.05 -14.44 2.90
CA PHE A 6 -28.77 -14.73 3.53
C PHE A 6 -27.59 -14.05 2.82
N LEU A 7 -27.59 -14.02 1.47
CA LEU A 7 -26.59 -13.29 0.69
C LEU A 7 -26.64 -11.78 1.00
N LEU A 8 -27.84 -11.21 1.07
CA LEU A 8 -28.04 -9.80 1.41
C LEU A 8 -27.58 -9.51 2.85
N LEU A 9 -27.84 -10.43 3.79
CA LEU A 9 -27.39 -10.34 5.18
C LEU A 9 -25.87 -10.44 5.31
N CYS A 10 -25.21 -11.30 4.52
CA CYS A 10 -23.75 -11.38 4.44
C CYS A 10 -23.14 -10.11 3.86
N VAL A 11 -23.71 -9.57 2.78
CA VAL A 11 -23.27 -8.29 2.19
C VAL A 11 -23.50 -7.13 3.17
N LEU A 12 -24.62 -7.11 3.90
CA LEU A 12 -24.89 -6.11 4.94
C LEU A 12 -23.97 -6.24 6.16
N THR A 13 -23.64 -7.46 6.60
CA THR A 13 -22.68 -7.66 7.70
C THR A 13 -21.27 -7.27 7.29
N ILE A 14 -20.86 -7.58 6.06
CA ILE A 14 -19.61 -7.09 5.47
C ILE A 14 -19.61 -5.55 5.44
N ALA A 15 -20.68 -4.92 4.95
CA ALA A 15 -20.81 -3.46 4.91
C ALA A 15 -20.80 -2.78 6.30
N VAL A 16 -21.36 -3.42 7.33
CA VAL A 16 -21.34 -2.94 8.73
C VAL A 16 -19.99 -3.19 9.41
N MET A 17 -19.25 -4.25 9.03
CA MET A 17 -17.87 -4.45 9.48
C MET A 17 -16.90 -3.42 8.86
N PHE A 18 -17.27 -2.79 7.73
CA PHE A 18 -16.51 -1.71 7.10
C PHE A 18 -16.67 -0.33 7.77
N SER A 19 -17.58 -0.18 8.75
CA SER A 19 -17.62 1.02 9.60
C SER A 19 -16.66 0.89 10.79
N LEU A 20 -15.37 0.73 10.53
CA LEU A 20 -14.33 0.96 11.54
C LEU A 20 -14.12 2.47 11.64
N THR A 21 -14.79 3.10 12.61
CA THR A 21 -14.40 4.41 13.11
C THR A 21 -13.01 4.30 13.75
N ALA A 22 -11.98 4.59 12.97
CA ALA A 22 -10.62 4.73 13.47
C ALA A 22 -10.48 6.10 14.18
N HIS A 23 -10.03 6.08 15.44
CA HIS A 23 -9.65 7.30 16.15
C HIS A 23 -8.34 7.87 15.59
N ALA A 24 -8.33 9.20 15.43
CA ALA A 24 -7.67 9.92 14.34
C ALA A 24 -6.12 10.00 14.33
N ASP A 25 -5.39 9.33 15.23
CA ASP A 25 -3.91 9.49 15.26
C ASP A 25 -3.07 8.22 15.47
N MET A 26 -3.67 7.03 15.63
CA MET A 26 -2.89 5.80 15.89
C MET A 26 -2.51 5.00 14.64
N GLY A 27 -3.00 5.38 13.46
CA GLY A 27 -2.67 4.71 12.20
C GLY A 27 -1.37 5.22 11.58
N PRO A 28 -0.71 4.41 10.71
CA PRO A 28 0.39 4.87 9.88
C PRO A 28 -0.03 6.14 9.11
N LYS A 29 0.94 6.98 8.76
CA LYS A 29 0.68 8.21 8.01
C LYS A 29 1.09 8.02 6.55
N PRO A 30 0.43 8.72 5.62
CA PRO A 30 0.87 8.75 4.24
C PRO A 30 2.32 9.21 4.11
N SER A 31 2.98 8.80 3.04
CA SER A 31 4.34 9.21 2.74
C SER A 31 4.50 9.74 1.30
N VAL A 32 5.51 10.58 1.12
CA VAL A 32 6.04 10.97 -0.19
C VAL A 32 7.52 10.63 -0.21
N VAL A 33 7.90 9.77 -1.14
CA VAL A 33 9.29 9.37 -1.38
C VAL A 33 9.67 9.79 -2.79
N ILE A 34 10.83 10.42 -2.93
CA ILE A 34 11.33 10.94 -4.20
C ILE A 34 12.76 10.47 -4.41
N ASP A 35 12.99 9.71 -5.47
CA ASP A 35 14.33 9.33 -5.93
C ASP A 35 14.82 10.32 -7.00
N PHE A 36 16.05 10.78 -6.86
CA PHE A 36 16.67 11.75 -7.76
C PHE A 36 17.74 11.08 -8.62
N ASN A 37 17.59 11.17 -9.94
CA ASN A 37 18.59 10.69 -10.88
C ASN A 37 19.43 11.84 -11.45
N GLY A 38 20.72 11.59 -11.72
CA GLY A 38 21.60 12.55 -12.41
C GLY A 38 22.20 13.65 -11.52
N LEU A 39 22.21 13.45 -10.20
CA LEU A 39 22.82 14.37 -9.22
C LEU A 39 24.09 13.81 -8.56
N ASP A 40 24.69 12.77 -9.13
CA ASP A 40 25.89 12.13 -8.58
C ASP A 40 27.02 13.17 -8.38
N GLY A 41 27.60 13.18 -7.18
CA GLY A 41 28.68 14.09 -6.80
C GLY A 41 28.26 15.56 -6.57
N LYS A 42 26.98 15.90 -6.73
CA LYS A 42 26.44 17.22 -6.37
C LYS A 42 25.99 17.23 -4.92
N THR A 43 26.24 18.34 -4.22
CA THR A 43 25.71 18.57 -2.87
C THR A 43 24.41 19.35 -3.01
N TYR A 44 23.32 18.81 -2.45
CA TYR A 44 22.00 19.42 -2.58
C TYR A 44 21.04 18.97 -1.48
N TYR A 45 20.06 19.84 -1.23
CA TYR A 45 18.99 19.63 -0.28
C TYR A 45 17.65 19.68 -1.00
N ALA A 46 16.68 18.91 -0.52
CA ALA A 46 15.35 18.85 -1.11
C ALA A 46 14.26 19.18 -0.08
N THR A 47 13.19 19.81 -0.55
CA THR A 47 11.95 20.04 0.19
C THR A 47 10.75 19.91 -0.74
N LEU A 48 9.56 19.80 -0.16
CA LEU A 48 8.29 20.00 -0.87
C LEU A 48 7.73 21.38 -0.49
N LEU A 49 7.39 22.18 -1.50
CA LEU A 49 6.61 23.39 -1.31
C LEU A 49 5.14 23.02 -1.36
N ALA A 50 4.37 23.34 -0.32
CA ALA A 50 2.99 22.92 -0.18
C ALA A 50 2.01 24.00 -0.66
N SER A 51 0.88 23.60 -1.24
CA SER A 51 -0.20 24.56 -1.56
C SER A 51 -0.87 25.13 -0.32
N GLU A 52 -0.82 24.39 0.79
CA GLU A 52 -1.35 24.78 2.10
C GLU A 52 -0.23 25.24 3.03
N LYS A 53 -0.55 26.12 3.99
CA LYS A 53 0.42 26.66 4.95
C LYS A 53 0.71 25.73 6.12
N THR A 54 -0.02 24.62 6.26
CA THR A 54 0.16 23.65 7.34
C THR A 54 -0.29 22.27 6.90
N THR A 55 0.38 21.22 7.40
CA THR A 55 -0.03 19.82 7.27
C THR A 55 0.53 19.05 8.46
N GLY A 56 -0.33 18.38 9.22
CA GLY A 56 0.06 17.74 10.48
C GLY A 56 0.81 18.71 11.41
N PRO A 57 2.02 18.37 11.91
CA PRO A 57 2.80 19.26 12.76
C PRO A 57 3.58 20.34 11.97
N TYR A 58 3.63 20.27 10.64
CA TYR A 58 4.43 21.16 9.81
C TYR A 58 3.65 22.42 9.47
N THR A 59 4.30 23.57 9.61
CA THR A 59 3.67 24.87 9.37
C THR A 59 4.67 25.82 8.74
N ALA A 60 4.22 26.65 7.80
CA ALA A 60 5.01 27.71 7.22
C ALA A 60 5.53 28.69 8.30
N LEU A 61 6.73 29.24 8.08
CA LEU A 61 7.32 30.19 9.01
C LEU A 61 6.44 31.44 9.12
N ASN A 62 6.14 31.85 10.35
CA ASN A 62 5.36 33.06 10.60
C ASN A 62 6.25 34.32 10.55
N ALA A 63 5.62 35.49 10.39
CA ALA A 63 6.34 36.75 10.21
C ALA A 63 7.23 37.13 11.41
N ASN A 64 6.86 36.73 12.63
CA ASN A 64 7.66 36.97 13.84
C ASN A 64 8.68 35.86 14.15
N LYS A 65 8.82 34.87 13.26
CA LYS A 65 9.69 33.68 13.38
C LYS A 65 9.52 32.89 14.69
N GLY A 66 8.41 33.07 15.40
CA GLY A 66 8.16 32.43 16.69
C GLY A 66 7.87 30.93 16.61
N ASN A 67 7.61 30.40 15.40
CA ASN A 67 7.41 28.98 15.13
C ASN A 67 8.57 28.36 14.32
N ALA A 68 9.76 28.99 14.34
CA ALA A 68 10.93 28.47 13.64
C ALA A 68 11.33 27.09 14.20
N HIS A 69 11.50 26.10 13.31
CA HIS A 69 11.99 24.77 13.70
C HIS A 69 13.51 24.73 13.90
N TYR A 70 14.22 25.71 13.35
CA TYR A 70 15.68 25.82 13.41
C TYR A 70 16.07 27.18 13.99
N VAL A 71 17.12 27.18 14.81
CA VAL A 71 17.67 28.38 15.47
C VAL A 71 19.15 28.53 15.16
N GLU A 72 19.69 29.73 15.37
CA GLU A 72 21.10 30.03 15.15
C GLU A 72 21.99 29.09 15.99
N GLY A 73 22.90 28.39 15.32
CA GLY A 73 23.76 27.36 15.91
C GLY A 73 23.38 25.92 15.57
N ASP A 74 22.19 25.68 15.00
CA ASP A 74 21.84 24.37 14.45
C ASP A 74 22.67 24.06 13.20
N GLU A 75 23.02 22.78 12.99
CA GLU A 75 23.89 22.33 11.88
C GLU A 75 23.38 22.79 10.51
N ASP A 76 22.08 22.67 10.27
CA ASP A 76 21.44 23.03 9.00
C ASP A 76 20.78 24.42 9.01
N TYR A 77 21.10 25.29 9.98
CA TYR A 77 20.45 26.61 10.12
C TYR A 77 20.58 27.48 8.85
N GLU A 78 21.78 27.55 8.27
CA GLU A 78 22.04 28.33 7.06
C GLU A 78 21.24 27.81 5.86
N ILE A 79 21.06 26.49 5.76
CA ILE A 79 20.25 25.86 4.71
C ILE A 79 18.77 26.15 4.95
N PHE A 80 18.31 26.07 6.20
CA PHE A 80 16.96 26.45 6.58
C PHE A 80 16.65 27.89 6.18
N LEU A 81 17.56 28.84 6.44
CA LEU A 81 17.37 30.25 6.06
C LEU A 81 17.17 30.39 4.55
N LYS A 82 17.96 29.68 3.74
CA LYS A 82 17.82 29.69 2.28
C LYS A 82 16.43 29.23 1.83
N PHE A 83 15.89 28.16 2.41
CA PHE A 83 14.54 27.72 2.10
C PHE A 83 13.46 28.66 2.67
N ALA A 84 13.67 29.25 3.84
CA ALA A 84 12.75 30.19 4.46
C ALA A 84 12.63 31.52 3.69
N GLU A 85 13.70 31.93 3.01
CA GLU A 85 13.75 33.11 2.15
C GLU A 85 13.26 32.86 0.72
N TYR A 86 13.10 31.59 0.32
CA TYR A 86 12.61 31.24 -1.00
C TYR A 86 11.12 31.60 -1.17
N HIS A 87 10.79 32.31 -2.24
CA HIS A 87 9.42 32.70 -2.59
C HIS A 87 9.02 32.06 -3.91
N ASP A 88 8.03 31.16 -3.86
CA ASP A 88 7.47 30.55 -5.06
C ASP A 88 6.56 31.53 -5.81
N ALA A 89 6.65 31.55 -7.15
CA ALA A 89 5.87 32.44 -8.00
C ALA A 89 4.36 32.15 -7.97
N GLU A 90 3.96 30.91 -7.65
CA GLU A 90 2.55 30.49 -7.55
C GLU A 90 2.05 30.46 -6.10
N GLY A 91 2.87 30.90 -5.14
CA GLY A 91 2.47 31.03 -3.73
C GLY A 91 2.53 29.73 -2.92
N TYR A 92 3.20 28.68 -3.40
CA TYR A 92 3.48 27.49 -2.59
C TYR A 92 4.42 27.83 -1.43
N SER A 93 4.15 27.24 -0.26
CA SER A 93 4.82 27.57 1.00
C SER A 93 5.81 26.49 1.43
N PHE A 94 6.99 26.91 1.89
CA PHE A 94 7.93 26.03 2.59
C PHE A 94 7.43 25.77 4.03
N LEU A 95 7.31 24.49 4.41
CA LEU A 95 6.78 24.08 5.72
C LEU A 95 7.87 23.67 6.72
N GLN A 96 9.06 24.24 6.58
CA GLN A 96 10.18 24.04 7.52
C GLN A 96 10.67 22.60 7.63
N PHE A 97 10.50 21.80 6.58
CA PHE A 97 10.99 20.42 6.51
C PHE A 97 11.75 20.21 5.20
N PHE A 98 13.02 19.87 5.31
CA PHE A 98 13.91 19.60 4.19
C PHE A 98 14.89 18.49 4.60
N LYS A 99 15.60 17.90 3.64
CA LYS A 99 16.66 16.92 3.91
C LYS A 99 17.86 17.11 2.99
N ASP A 100 19.05 16.85 3.52
CA ASP A 100 20.24 16.57 2.72
C ASP A 100 20.02 15.25 1.96
N CYS A 101 20.04 15.33 0.63
CA CYS A 101 19.86 14.18 -0.26
C CYS A 101 21.15 13.79 -0.99
N THR A 102 22.28 14.43 -0.64
CA THR A 102 23.57 14.31 -1.33
C THR A 102 24.09 12.87 -1.39
N LYS A 103 23.84 12.08 -0.34
CA LYS A 103 24.35 10.70 -0.24
C LYS A 103 23.35 9.64 -0.68
N THR A 104 22.09 9.80 -0.31
CA THR A 104 21.04 8.80 -0.53
C THR A 104 20.40 8.95 -1.90
N HIS A 105 20.50 10.14 -2.50
CA HIS A 105 19.72 10.54 -3.67
C HIS A 105 18.21 10.34 -3.50
N GLN A 106 17.73 10.36 -2.26
CA GLN A 106 16.34 10.12 -1.92
C GLN A 106 15.86 11.11 -0.86
N PHE A 107 14.73 11.75 -1.15
CA PHE A 107 13.95 12.52 -0.19
C PHE A 107 12.77 11.69 0.30
N SER A 108 12.50 11.73 1.60
CA SER A 108 11.38 10.99 2.19
C SER A 108 10.72 11.80 3.30
N TRP A 109 9.42 12.06 3.12
CA TRP A 109 8.52 12.72 4.07
C TRP A 109 7.42 11.73 4.46
N THR A 110 7.60 11.08 5.61
CA THR A 110 6.80 9.92 6.06
C THR A 110 5.72 10.25 7.09
N TYR A 111 5.59 11.52 7.45
CA TYR A 111 4.63 11.97 8.45
C TYR A 111 3.88 13.19 7.93
N TYR A 112 2.61 13.02 7.57
CA TYR A 112 1.73 14.09 7.04
C TYR A 112 2.36 14.95 5.92
N PRO A 113 2.93 14.37 4.85
CA PRO A 113 3.38 15.16 3.70
C PRO A 113 2.20 15.91 3.06
N PRO A 114 2.45 17.08 2.44
CA PRO A 114 1.41 17.86 1.78
C PRO A 114 0.69 17.06 0.68
N GLN A 115 -0.62 17.26 0.53
CA GLN A 115 -1.41 16.58 -0.51
C GLN A 115 -1.01 17.05 -1.91
N VAL A 116 -0.90 18.37 -2.11
CA VAL A 116 -0.49 19.02 -3.37
C VAL A 116 0.79 19.80 -3.12
N PHE A 117 1.80 19.61 -3.96
CA PHE A 117 3.12 20.18 -3.75
C PHE A 117 3.93 20.40 -5.04
N LYS A 118 4.97 21.25 -4.93
CA LYS A 118 6.08 21.34 -5.88
C LYS A 118 7.35 20.80 -5.23
N ILE A 119 8.29 20.32 -6.03
CA ILE A 119 9.59 19.84 -5.55
C ILE A 119 10.59 20.99 -5.68
N LEU A 120 11.32 21.29 -4.62
CA LEU A 120 12.35 22.33 -4.61
C LEU A 120 13.69 21.75 -4.18
N LEU A 121 14.71 21.98 -4.98
CA LEU A 121 16.09 21.64 -4.71
C LEU A 121 16.91 22.90 -4.46
N TYR A 122 17.82 22.83 -3.50
CA TYR A 122 18.81 23.86 -3.21
C TYR A 122 20.23 23.31 -3.35
N PHE A 123 21.08 24.02 -4.11
CA PHE A 123 22.47 23.66 -4.37
C PHE A 123 23.43 24.65 -3.70
N PRO A 124 23.89 24.38 -2.46
CA PRO A 124 24.66 25.33 -1.65
C PRO A 124 25.98 25.77 -2.28
N LYS A 125 26.65 24.90 -3.05
CA LYS A 125 27.95 25.23 -3.69
C LYS A 125 27.87 26.38 -4.69
N THR A 126 26.69 26.59 -5.26
CA THR A 126 26.43 27.51 -6.38
C THR A 126 25.32 28.51 -6.04
N ASP A 127 24.78 28.42 -4.82
CA ASP A 127 23.68 29.22 -4.31
C ASP A 127 22.50 29.39 -5.29
N HIS A 128 22.00 28.27 -5.84
CA HIS A 128 20.87 28.29 -6.76
C HIS A 128 19.79 27.27 -6.37
N PHE A 129 18.58 27.56 -6.82
CA PHE A 129 17.41 26.70 -6.65
C PHE A 129 16.94 26.14 -7.99
N ILE A 130 16.37 24.94 -7.94
CA ILE A 130 15.60 24.36 -9.05
C ILE A 130 14.25 23.92 -8.48
N VAL A 131 13.17 24.45 -9.04
CA VAL A 131 11.79 24.07 -8.70
C VAL A 131 11.23 23.21 -9.82
N SER A 132 10.31 22.30 -9.48
CA SER A 132 9.58 21.54 -10.50
C SER A 132 8.75 22.43 -11.42
N ASP A 133 8.72 22.08 -12.70
CA ASP A 133 7.91 22.78 -13.70
C ASP A 133 6.41 22.60 -13.42
N ASP A 134 6.02 21.39 -12.99
CA ASP A 134 4.65 21.02 -12.66
C ASP A 134 4.40 20.98 -11.16
N ARG A 135 3.11 21.01 -10.80
CA ARG A 135 2.61 20.62 -9.48
C ARG A 135 2.31 19.12 -9.44
N TYR A 136 2.56 18.50 -8.30
CA TYR A 136 2.31 17.09 -8.04
C TYR A 136 1.29 16.92 -6.92
N GLU A 137 0.63 15.77 -6.92
CA GLU A 137 -0.31 15.37 -5.90
C GLU A 137 0.02 13.95 -5.44
N ARG A 138 -0.10 13.70 -4.14
CA ARG A 138 -0.05 12.34 -3.61
C ARG A 138 -1.16 11.50 -4.23
N TYR A 139 -0.78 10.39 -4.84
CA TYR A 139 -1.69 9.54 -5.61
C TYR A 139 -2.05 8.24 -4.88
N ALA A 140 -1.26 7.87 -3.87
CA ALA A 140 -1.40 6.69 -3.04
C ALA A 140 -1.07 7.04 -1.59
N PHE A 141 -1.39 6.14 -0.66
CA PHE A 141 -1.01 6.26 0.75
C PHE A 141 0.49 6.48 0.88
N ASP A 142 1.29 5.63 0.22
CA ASP A 142 2.71 5.85 -0.03
C ASP A 142 2.90 6.23 -1.48
N SER A 143 3.23 7.50 -1.73
CA SER A 143 3.44 8.05 -3.07
C SER A 143 4.92 8.09 -3.41
N TYR A 144 5.31 7.50 -4.53
CA TYR A 144 6.70 7.38 -4.99
C TYR A 144 6.89 8.15 -6.29
N PHE A 145 7.91 9.00 -6.34
CA PHE A 145 8.27 9.75 -7.54
C PHE A 145 9.73 9.52 -7.91
N THR A 146 9.99 9.40 -9.22
CA THR A 146 11.35 9.46 -9.76
C THR A 146 11.51 10.78 -10.47
N VAL A 147 12.49 11.56 -10.05
CA VAL A 147 12.83 12.86 -10.60
C VAL A 147 13.98 12.74 -11.58
N GLN A 148 13.76 13.31 -12.77
CA GLN A 148 14.79 13.51 -13.79
C GLN A 148 15.12 14.99 -13.87
N ILE A 149 16.41 15.31 -13.77
CA ILE A 149 16.90 16.68 -13.71
C ILE A 149 17.70 16.96 -14.97
N SER A 150 17.31 18.02 -15.67
CA SER A 150 18.11 18.66 -16.71
C SER A 150 18.76 19.93 -16.16
N ASP A 151 19.64 20.59 -16.92
CA ASP A 151 20.42 21.73 -16.42
C ASP A 151 19.59 22.87 -15.81
N THR A 152 18.32 23.03 -16.24
CA THR A 152 17.44 24.11 -15.76
C THR A 152 16.02 23.66 -15.42
N SER A 153 15.69 22.38 -15.56
CA SER A 153 14.32 21.90 -15.37
C SER A 153 14.28 20.62 -14.55
N LEU A 154 13.17 20.46 -13.82
CA LEU A 154 12.92 19.33 -12.95
C LEU A 154 11.52 18.80 -13.23
N SER A 155 11.47 17.51 -13.58
CA SER A 155 10.22 16.79 -13.79
C SER A 155 10.22 15.49 -13.00
N ALA A 156 9.07 15.14 -12.46
CA ALA A 156 8.87 13.91 -11.69
C ALA A 156 7.82 13.03 -12.36
N ALA A 157 8.10 11.73 -12.40
CA ALA A 157 7.15 10.71 -12.82
C ALA A 157 6.75 9.84 -11.62
N LYS A 158 5.48 9.39 -11.59
CA LYS A 158 5.04 8.39 -10.60
C LYS A 158 5.81 7.09 -10.82
N SER A 159 6.29 6.50 -9.74
CA SER A 159 7.23 5.36 -9.77
C SER A 159 6.84 4.28 -8.76
N TYR A 160 5.54 4.05 -8.57
CA TYR A 160 5.05 2.97 -7.73
C TYR A 160 5.51 1.62 -8.27
N ASP A 161 6.13 0.79 -7.42
CA ASP A 161 6.61 -0.53 -7.81
C ASP A 161 5.53 -1.60 -7.58
N TYR A 162 4.89 -2.02 -8.68
CA TYR A 162 3.89 -3.10 -8.67
C TYR A 162 4.50 -4.51 -8.79
N THR A 163 5.82 -4.63 -8.96
CA THR A 163 6.46 -5.93 -9.24
C THR A 163 6.39 -6.86 -8.04
N ASN A 164 6.67 -6.35 -6.84
CA ASN A 164 6.60 -7.11 -5.60
C ASN A 164 5.17 -7.60 -5.32
N GLU A 165 4.17 -6.74 -5.52
CA GLU A 165 2.75 -7.10 -5.37
C GLU A 165 2.36 -8.22 -6.35
N THR A 166 2.81 -8.13 -7.60
CA THR A 166 2.50 -9.12 -8.64
C THR A 166 3.20 -10.45 -8.36
N LEU A 167 4.45 -10.42 -7.93
CA LEU A 167 5.22 -11.63 -7.60
C LEU A 167 4.63 -12.32 -6.37
N SER A 168 4.28 -11.55 -5.34
CA SER A 168 3.58 -12.07 -4.15
C SER A 168 2.26 -12.75 -4.51
N LEU A 169 1.44 -12.11 -5.36
CA LEU A 169 0.18 -12.67 -5.86
C LEU A 169 0.37 -14.04 -6.51
N ILE A 170 1.35 -14.15 -7.41
CA ILE A 170 1.64 -15.41 -8.12
C ILE A 170 2.03 -16.50 -7.12
N VAL A 171 2.93 -16.20 -6.18
CA VAL A 171 3.38 -17.16 -5.16
C VAL A 171 2.22 -17.64 -4.32
N ARG A 172 1.35 -16.73 -3.85
CA ARG A 172 0.17 -17.09 -3.04
C ARG A 172 -0.81 -17.97 -3.80
N ILE A 173 -1.15 -17.63 -5.05
CA ILE A 173 -2.04 -18.45 -5.88
C ILE A 173 -1.49 -19.87 -6.03
N LEU A 174 -0.20 -20.00 -6.39
CA LEU A 174 0.43 -21.31 -6.58
C LEU A 174 0.46 -22.14 -5.30
N LEU A 175 0.79 -21.50 -4.16
CA LEU A 175 0.85 -22.16 -2.87
C LEU A 175 -0.54 -22.61 -2.40
N THR A 176 -1.54 -21.74 -2.47
CA THR A 176 -2.92 -22.08 -2.10
C THR A 176 -3.42 -23.24 -2.95
N ILE A 177 -3.22 -23.21 -4.27
CA ILE A 177 -3.62 -24.33 -5.14
C ILE A 177 -2.90 -25.62 -4.75
N ALA A 178 -1.59 -25.58 -4.46
CA ALA A 178 -0.85 -26.77 -4.06
C ALA A 178 -1.40 -27.38 -2.76
N VAL A 179 -1.68 -26.54 -1.76
CA VAL A 179 -2.22 -26.93 -0.45
C VAL A 179 -3.64 -27.49 -0.59
N GLU A 180 -4.50 -26.81 -1.32
CA GLU A 180 -5.87 -27.23 -1.61
C GLU A 180 -5.90 -28.59 -2.30
N LEU A 181 -5.08 -28.80 -3.32
CA LEU A 181 -5.02 -30.08 -4.03
C LEU A 181 -4.47 -31.21 -3.16
N ALA A 182 -3.45 -30.94 -2.33
CA ALA A 182 -2.92 -31.91 -1.38
C ALA A 182 -3.98 -32.33 -0.35
N ILE A 183 -4.71 -31.36 0.22
CA ILE A 183 -5.77 -31.63 1.18
C ILE A 183 -6.97 -32.30 0.50
N ALA A 184 -7.28 -31.94 -0.75
CA ALA A 184 -8.33 -32.58 -1.52
C ALA A 184 -8.07 -34.08 -1.70
N LEU A 185 -6.81 -34.46 -1.96
CA LEU A 185 -6.37 -35.86 -2.03
C LEU A 185 -6.54 -36.58 -0.69
N LEU A 186 -6.16 -35.94 0.44
CA LEU A 186 -6.36 -36.49 1.79
C LEU A 186 -7.84 -36.70 2.12
N PHE A 187 -8.70 -35.81 1.62
CA PHE A 187 -10.15 -35.94 1.71
C PHE A 187 -10.72 -36.91 0.67
N GLY A 188 -9.90 -37.52 -0.18
CA GLY A 188 -10.34 -38.52 -1.17
C GLY A 188 -11.15 -37.94 -2.33
N PHE A 189 -11.02 -36.65 -2.61
CA PHE A 189 -11.45 -36.08 -3.88
C PHE A 189 -10.40 -36.44 -4.93
N GLN A 190 -10.77 -37.24 -5.92
CA GLN A 190 -9.85 -37.81 -6.91
C GLN A 190 -10.32 -37.59 -8.35
N GLU A 191 -11.54 -37.09 -8.56
CA GLU A 191 -12.08 -36.90 -9.90
C GLU A 191 -11.48 -35.65 -10.55
N ARG A 192 -11.10 -35.76 -11.83
CA ARG A 192 -10.59 -34.62 -12.61
C ARG A 192 -11.53 -33.41 -12.61
N LYS A 193 -12.86 -33.63 -12.56
CA LYS A 193 -13.86 -32.56 -12.50
C LYS A 193 -13.89 -31.83 -11.16
N GLN A 194 -13.52 -32.51 -10.07
CA GLN A 194 -13.41 -31.93 -8.73
C GLN A 194 -12.18 -31.04 -8.66
N PHE A 195 -11.02 -31.55 -9.08
CA PHE A 195 -9.78 -30.75 -9.10
C PHE A 195 -9.89 -29.50 -9.97
N ARG A 196 -10.46 -29.61 -11.18
CA ARG A 196 -10.70 -28.42 -12.03
C ARG A 196 -11.58 -27.39 -11.35
N PHE A 197 -12.60 -27.82 -10.60
CA PHE A 197 -13.48 -26.89 -9.89
C PHE A 197 -12.76 -26.23 -8.72
N ILE A 198 -12.01 -27.00 -7.92
CA ILE A 198 -11.19 -26.50 -6.81
C ILE A 198 -10.18 -25.47 -7.33
N ILE A 199 -9.42 -25.79 -8.37
CA ILE A 199 -8.45 -24.87 -8.99
C ILE A 199 -9.16 -23.60 -9.47
N LEU A 200 -10.28 -23.73 -10.18
CA LEU A 200 -11.02 -22.58 -10.70
C LEU A 200 -11.49 -21.64 -9.57
N VAL A 201 -12.08 -22.21 -8.51
CA VAL A 201 -12.57 -21.43 -7.37
C VAL A 201 -11.40 -20.70 -6.70
N ASN A 202 -10.31 -21.41 -6.37
CA ASN A 202 -9.12 -20.83 -5.75
C ASN A 202 -8.48 -19.72 -6.58
N VAL A 203 -8.36 -19.92 -7.89
CA VAL A 203 -7.80 -18.88 -8.77
C VAL A 203 -8.67 -17.63 -8.71
N ILE A 204 -9.99 -17.77 -8.80
CA ILE A 204 -10.92 -16.63 -8.77
C ILE A 204 -10.89 -15.95 -7.41
N THR A 205 -10.96 -16.70 -6.31
CA THR A 205 -10.99 -16.16 -4.95
C THR A 205 -9.68 -15.47 -4.61
N GLN A 206 -8.53 -16.06 -4.96
CA GLN A 206 -7.22 -15.46 -4.71
C GLN A 206 -6.97 -14.22 -5.57
N ILE A 207 -7.38 -14.20 -6.85
CA ILE A 207 -7.31 -12.97 -7.66
C ILE A 207 -8.17 -11.86 -7.05
N ALA A 208 -9.40 -12.17 -6.63
CA ALA A 208 -10.30 -11.19 -6.02
C ALA A 208 -9.77 -10.66 -4.68
N LEU A 209 -9.27 -11.55 -3.83
CA LEU A 209 -8.67 -11.22 -2.53
C LEU A 209 -7.50 -10.27 -2.71
N ASN A 210 -6.52 -10.62 -3.55
CA ASN A 210 -5.31 -9.82 -3.70
C ASN A 210 -5.57 -8.51 -4.45
N LEU A 211 -6.50 -8.46 -5.40
CA LEU A 211 -6.92 -7.19 -6.00
C LEU A 211 -7.51 -6.25 -4.95
N ALA A 212 -8.40 -6.76 -4.09
CA ALA A 212 -8.98 -5.97 -3.01
C ALA A 212 -7.89 -5.48 -2.04
N LEU A 213 -6.94 -6.34 -1.69
CA LEU A 213 -5.83 -6.00 -0.81
C LEU A 213 -4.89 -4.95 -1.41
N ASN A 214 -4.50 -5.08 -2.67
CA ASN A 214 -3.66 -4.07 -3.33
C ASN A 214 -4.35 -2.70 -3.38
N ILE A 215 -5.66 -2.66 -3.65
CA ILE A 215 -6.44 -1.41 -3.58
C ILE A 215 -6.43 -0.83 -2.17
N ILE A 216 -6.60 -1.67 -1.16
CA ILE A 216 -6.59 -1.23 0.25
C ILE A 216 -5.20 -0.71 0.64
N ASN A 217 -4.12 -1.40 0.27
CA ASN A 217 -2.76 -0.95 0.53
C ASN A 217 -2.47 0.39 -0.16
N TYR A 218 -2.82 0.48 -1.44
CA TYR A 218 -2.67 1.68 -2.25
C TYR A 218 -3.41 2.89 -1.66
N CYS A 219 -4.61 2.71 -1.10
CA CYS A 219 -5.43 3.79 -0.57
C CYS A 219 -5.20 4.09 0.92
N ALA A 220 -4.86 3.08 1.73
CA ALA A 220 -4.93 3.14 3.20
C ALA A 220 -3.70 2.56 3.91
N GLY A 221 -2.72 2.05 3.16
CA GLY A 221 -1.43 1.59 3.68
C GLY A 221 -1.42 0.19 4.30
N GLU A 222 -0.24 -0.21 4.76
CA GLU A 222 0.09 -1.57 5.18
C GLU A 222 -0.77 -2.08 6.36
N LEU A 223 -1.05 -1.23 7.35
CA LEU A 223 -1.87 -1.64 8.50
C LEU A 223 -3.29 -2.01 8.08
N ALA A 224 -3.91 -1.21 7.21
CA ALA A 224 -5.24 -1.48 6.69
C ALA A 224 -5.24 -2.76 5.85
N PHE A 225 -4.17 -2.98 5.08
CA PHE A 225 -3.95 -4.21 4.34
C PHE A 225 -3.87 -5.44 5.26
N VAL A 226 -3.08 -5.41 6.34
CA VAL A 226 -2.94 -6.55 7.27
C VAL A 226 -4.27 -6.89 7.94
N VAL A 227 -5.00 -5.89 8.44
CA VAL A 227 -6.31 -6.10 9.06
C VAL A 227 -7.30 -6.66 8.05
N SER A 228 -7.32 -6.09 6.84
CA SER A 228 -8.23 -6.53 5.77
C SER A 228 -7.88 -7.91 5.24
N TYR A 229 -6.60 -8.30 5.24
CA TYR A 229 -6.15 -9.63 4.83
C TYR A 229 -6.83 -10.71 5.66
N VAL A 230 -6.79 -10.59 6.99
CA VAL A 230 -7.44 -11.55 7.90
C VAL A 230 -8.95 -11.61 7.66
N LEU A 231 -9.61 -10.45 7.52
CA LEU A 231 -11.06 -10.38 7.34
C LEU A 231 -11.51 -10.94 5.98
N LEU A 232 -10.79 -10.62 4.90
CA LEU A 232 -11.12 -11.06 3.56
C LEU A 232 -10.82 -12.55 3.36
N GLU A 233 -9.77 -13.10 3.99
CA GLU A 233 -9.50 -14.54 4.01
C GLU A 233 -10.65 -15.32 4.67
N VAL A 234 -11.21 -14.82 5.77
CA VAL A 234 -12.45 -15.39 6.36
C VAL A 234 -13.60 -15.35 5.37
N GLY A 235 -13.74 -14.25 4.63
CA GLY A 235 -14.74 -14.11 3.56
C GLY A 235 -14.55 -15.12 2.43
N VAL A 236 -13.31 -15.32 1.97
CA VAL A 236 -12.94 -16.32 0.96
C VAL A 236 -13.29 -17.72 1.45
N PHE A 237 -12.87 -18.09 2.66
CA PHE A 237 -13.21 -19.37 3.27
C PHE A 237 -14.72 -19.64 3.27
N ILE A 238 -15.54 -18.67 3.69
CA ILE A 238 -17.00 -18.81 3.70
C ILE A 238 -17.54 -19.04 2.28
N ALA A 239 -17.06 -18.27 1.30
CA ALA A 239 -17.47 -18.40 -0.10
C ALA A 239 -17.11 -19.78 -0.67
N GLU A 240 -15.88 -20.24 -0.42
CA GLU A 240 -15.39 -21.54 -0.86
C GLU A 240 -16.14 -22.70 -0.21
N ALA A 241 -16.41 -22.63 1.09
CA ALA A 241 -17.21 -23.64 1.80
C ALA A 241 -18.61 -23.77 1.20
N ILE A 242 -19.25 -22.67 0.84
CA ILE A 242 -20.56 -22.66 0.17
C ILE A 242 -20.46 -23.29 -1.23
N LEU A 243 -19.46 -22.87 -2.03
CA LEU A 243 -19.27 -23.34 -3.40
C LEU A 243 -18.94 -24.84 -3.46
N TYR A 244 -18.02 -25.31 -2.62
CA TYR A 244 -17.63 -26.72 -2.54
C TYR A 244 -18.79 -27.59 -2.05
N THR A 245 -19.51 -27.16 -1.01
CA THR A 245 -20.68 -27.90 -0.51
C THR A 245 -21.78 -28.00 -1.56
N TRP A 246 -22.00 -26.94 -2.35
CA TRP A 246 -23.01 -26.95 -3.41
C TRP A 246 -22.59 -27.80 -4.61
N TYR A 247 -21.34 -27.68 -5.07
CA TYR A 247 -20.88 -28.32 -6.30
C TYR A 247 -20.47 -29.78 -6.10
N LEU A 248 -19.64 -30.07 -5.09
CA LEU A 248 -19.10 -31.41 -4.85
C LEU A 248 -20.18 -32.39 -4.40
N LYS A 249 -21.21 -31.93 -3.69
CA LYS A 249 -22.36 -32.76 -3.33
C LYS A 249 -23.23 -33.14 -4.54
N LYS A 250 -23.37 -32.26 -5.52
CA LYS A 250 -24.36 -32.42 -6.62
C LYS A 250 -23.83 -33.25 -7.80
N ARG A 251 -22.50 -33.32 -8.00
CA ARG A 251 -21.89 -33.86 -9.22
C ARG A 251 -20.95 -35.05 -9.01
N ASN A 252 -20.88 -35.59 -7.80
CA ASN A 252 -19.99 -36.72 -7.56
C ASN A 252 -20.60 -38.05 -8.02
N SER A 253 -19.77 -38.94 -8.55
CA SER A 253 -20.18 -40.29 -8.94
C SER A 253 -20.52 -41.20 -7.74
N LYS A 254 -19.95 -40.89 -6.56
CA LYS A 254 -20.23 -41.56 -5.27
C LYS A 254 -20.92 -40.59 -4.32
N GLU A 255 -21.83 -41.07 -3.48
CA GLU A 255 -22.42 -40.20 -2.44
C GLU A 255 -21.33 -39.66 -1.50
N ILE A 256 -21.23 -38.34 -1.42
CA ILE A 256 -20.34 -37.66 -0.46
C ILE A 256 -21.19 -37.24 0.74
N PRO A 257 -20.77 -37.56 1.98
CA PRO A 257 -21.41 -37.03 3.18
C PRO A 257 -21.47 -35.50 3.14
N GLY A 258 -22.63 -34.91 3.44
CA GLY A 258 -22.87 -33.48 3.27
C GLY A 258 -21.95 -32.55 4.09
N TRP A 259 -21.36 -33.05 5.17
CA TRP A 259 -20.41 -32.31 6.02
C TRP A 259 -19.01 -32.22 5.41
N LYS A 260 -18.63 -33.20 4.56
CA LYS A 260 -17.26 -33.41 4.12
C LYS A 260 -16.71 -32.26 3.25
N PRO A 261 -17.45 -31.69 2.28
CA PRO A 261 -16.98 -30.53 1.51
C PRO A 261 -16.76 -29.27 2.35
N GLY A 262 -17.60 -29.04 3.37
CA GLY A 262 -17.46 -27.89 4.26
C GLY A 262 -16.23 -28.01 5.16
N VAL A 263 -15.99 -29.20 5.73
CA VAL A 263 -14.78 -29.47 6.53
C VAL A 263 -13.52 -29.42 5.66
N TYR A 264 -13.59 -29.90 4.42
CA TYR A 264 -12.50 -29.74 3.45
C TYR A 264 -12.15 -28.26 3.25
N ALA A 265 -13.14 -27.42 2.96
CA ALA A 265 -12.93 -25.98 2.75
C ALA A 265 -12.24 -25.35 3.96
N LEU A 266 -12.71 -25.70 5.17
CA LEU A 266 -12.15 -25.19 6.42
C LEU A 266 -10.69 -25.59 6.59
N VAL A 267 -10.38 -26.87 6.41
CA VAL A 267 -9.02 -27.38 6.59
C VAL A 267 -8.08 -26.82 5.52
N ALA A 268 -8.52 -26.74 4.27
CA ALA A 268 -7.72 -26.22 3.15
C ALA A 268 -7.43 -24.73 3.31
N ASN A 269 -8.45 -23.91 3.57
CA ASN A 269 -8.28 -22.47 3.74
C ASN A 269 -7.48 -22.15 5.01
N ALA A 270 -7.72 -22.85 6.13
CA ALA A 270 -6.94 -22.64 7.36
C ALA A 270 -5.46 -23.01 7.18
N ALA A 271 -5.18 -24.09 6.46
CA ALA A 271 -3.80 -24.48 6.15
C ALA A 271 -3.11 -23.47 5.22
N SER A 272 -3.80 -23.03 4.15
CA SER A 272 -3.28 -22.01 3.24
C SER A 272 -3.03 -20.67 3.94
N PHE A 273 -3.95 -20.24 4.81
CA PHE A 273 -3.79 -19.02 5.62
C PHE A 273 -2.62 -19.12 6.59
N ALA A 274 -2.49 -20.24 7.31
CA ALA A 274 -1.38 -20.46 8.24
C ALA A 274 -0.02 -20.48 7.53
N LEU A 275 0.04 -21.07 6.32
CA LEU A 275 1.24 -21.04 5.49
C LEU A 275 1.53 -19.64 4.96
N GLY A 276 0.50 -18.89 4.55
CA GLY A 276 0.62 -17.48 4.16
C GLY A 276 1.24 -16.63 5.27
N LEU A 277 0.72 -16.73 6.50
CA LEU A 277 1.30 -16.05 7.67
C LEU A 277 2.72 -16.52 7.99
N GLY A 278 3.00 -17.82 7.85
CA GLY A 278 4.33 -18.38 8.06
C GLY A 278 5.36 -17.80 7.07
N LEU A 279 4.98 -17.65 5.80
CA LEU A 279 5.87 -17.15 4.74
C LEU A 279 6.30 -15.70 4.93
N VAL A 280 5.51 -14.88 5.63
CA VAL A 280 5.89 -13.51 6.02
C VAL A 280 7.28 -13.49 6.67
N TYR A 281 7.58 -14.48 7.50
CA TYR A 281 8.85 -14.56 8.23
C TYR A 281 10.04 -14.96 7.36
N TRP A 282 9.79 -15.68 6.26
CA TRP A 282 10.85 -16.24 5.40
C TRP A 282 11.08 -15.42 4.14
N ILE A 283 10.05 -14.69 3.68
CA ILE A 283 10.10 -13.87 2.47
C ILE A 283 9.59 -12.47 2.85
N PRO A 284 10.48 -11.56 3.30
CA PRO A 284 10.14 -10.16 3.52
C PRO A 284 9.56 -9.56 2.23
N GLY A 285 8.40 -8.90 2.31
CA GLY A 285 7.71 -8.34 1.14
C GLY A 285 6.80 -9.32 0.38
N ILE A 286 6.55 -10.52 0.91
CA ILE A 286 5.45 -11.37 0.42
C ILE A 286 4.08 -10.80 0.80
N PHE A 287 4.01 -9.74 1.59
CA PHE A 287 2.83 -8.97 1.96
C PHE A 287 3.10 -7.50 1.70
#